data_AF-A0A1K1R4W2-F1
#
_entry.id   AF-A0A1K1R4W2-F1
#
_cell.length_a   1.000
_cell.length_b   1.000
_cell.length_c   1.000
_cell.angle_alpha   90.00
_cell.angle_beta   90.00
_cell.angle_gamma   90.00
#
_symmetry.space_group_name_H-M   'P 1'
#
loop_
_entity.id
_entity.type
_entity.pdbx_description
1 polymer ?
#
loop_
_entity_poly.entity_id
_entity_poly.type
_entity_poly.pdbx_seq_one_letter_code
_entity_poly.pdbx_strand_id
1 'polypeptide(L)'
;MKMYICVFALMLWSVVVNAQNKTCYKFTVAEKRYVDSAKLFYPGMENEFRYCREYLCDTIFREQRLFSKDTLRTSSTFKVSNNNWFVLIGKKWSPFYLKGKRVNPVIKISGLNYRLQIKTIYHKDGNTFIQYILNPAGDFTSSVHPIYTFTPSKGIIMITRDGTVLIRDDLKYEEYN
;
A
#
# COMPACT_ATOMS: atom_id res chain seq x y z
N MET A 1 -17.11 -24.41 -39.07
CA MET A 1 -16.44 -23.09 -38.90
C MET A 1 -16.97 -22.26 -37.71
N LYS A 2 -18.28 -22.22 -37.45
CA LYS A 2 -18.86 -21.41 -36.34
C LYS A 2 -18.43 -21.83 -34.92
N MET A 3 -18.15 -23.12 -34.70
CA MET A 3 -17.80 -23.67 -33.37
C MET A 3 -16.38 -23.26 -32.91
N TYR A 4 -15.43 -23.10 -33.83
CA TYR A 4 -14.07 -22.67 -33.51
C TYR A 4 -14.00 -21.22 -33.04
N ILE A 5 -14.90 -20.36 -33.53
CA ILE A 5 -15.00 -18.94 -33.13
C ILE A 5 -15.47 -18.83 -31.68
N CYS A 6 -16.42 -19.65 -31.24
CA CYS A 6 -16.89 -19.64 -29.85
C CYS A 6 -15.81 -20.09 -28.86
N VAL A 7 -15.04 -21.13 -29.19
CA VAL A 7 -13.95 -21.62 -28.32
C VAL A 7 -12.82 -20.60 -28.23
N PHE A 8 -12.49 -19.95 -29.35
CA PHE A 8 -11.47 -18.90 -29.37
C PHE A 8 -11.90 -17.65 -28.59
N ALA A 9 -13.18 -17.27 -28.69
CA ALA A 9 -13.75 -16.16 -27.90
C ALA A 9 -13.74 -16.46 -26.39
N LEU A 10 -14.05 -17.69 -25.97
CA LEU A 10 -14.00 -18.10 -24.56
C LEU A 10 -12.57 -18.10 -24.00
N MET A 11 -11.58 -18.53 -24.79
CA MET A 11 -10.17 -18.47 -24.37
C MET A 11 -9.65 -17.04 -24.29
N LEU A 12 -10.05 -16.15 -25.21
CA LEU A 12 -9.70 -14.73 -25.10
C LEU A 12 -10.33 -14.08 -23.87
N TRP A 13 -11.57 -14.47 -23.52
CA TRP A 13 -12.24 -13.93 -22.34
C TRP A 13 -11.58 -14.36 -21.03
N SER A 14 -11.12 -15.60 -20.91
CA SER A 14 -10.43 -16.07 -19.69
C SER A 14 -9.10 -15.36 -19.45
N VAL A 15 -8.37 -15.01 -20.52
CA VAL A 15 -7.12 -14.23 -20.44
C VAL A 15 -7.40 -12.78 -20.01
N VAL A 16 -8.47 -12.15 -20.53
CA VAL A 16 -8.85 -10.78 -20.16
C VAL A 16 -9.32 -10.68 -18.71
N VAL A 17 -10.09 -11.66 -18.21
CA VAL A 17 -10.56 -11.69 -16.81
C VAL A 17 -9.37 -11.80 -15.83
N ASN A 18 -8.36 -12.59 -16.15
CA ASN A 18 -7.17 -12.72 -15.31
C ASN A 18 -6.29 -11.45 -15.28
N ALA A 19 -6.26 -10.68 -16.36
CA ALA A 19 -5.51 -9.41 -16.41
C ALA A 19 -6.13 -8.29 -15.55
N GLN A 20 -7.44 -8.36 -15.25
CA GLN A 20 -8.14 -7.36 -14.45
C GLN A 20 -7.92 -7.51 -12.93
N ASN A 21 -7.37 -8.63 -12.47
CA ASN A 21 -7.22 -8.91 -11.04
C ASN A 21 -5.94 -8.33 -10.41
N LYS A 22 -5.13 -7.56 -11.14
CA LYS A 22 -3.88 -7.00 -10.61
C LYS A 22 -3.67 -5.54 -10.97
N THR A 23 -3.45 -4.71 -9.97
CA THR A 23 -3.08 -3.29 -10.12
C THR A 23 -1.73 -3.06 -9.48
N CYS A 24 -0.79 -2.46 -10.20
CA CYS A 24 0.51 -2.10 -9.64
C CYS A 24 0.63 -0.59 -9.47
N TYR A 25 1.25 -0.19 -8.38
CA TYR A 25 1.47 1.20 -7.99
C TYR A 25 2.97 1.43 -7.84
N LYS A 26 3.39 2.69 -8.00
CA LYS A 26 4.76 3.12 -7.76
C LYS A 26 4.76 4.19 -6.68
N PHE A 27 5.67 4.08 -5.74
CA PHE A 27 6.00 5.13 -4.79
C PHE A 27 7.24 5.87 -5.30
N THR A 28 7.12 7.18 -5.54
CA THR A 28 8.24 8.06 -5.92
C THR A 28 8.51 9.10 -4.87
N VAL A 29 9.73 9.64 -4.86
CA VAL A 29 10.08 10.75 -3.96
C VAL A 29 9.29 11.99 -4.35
N ALA A 30 8.69 12.62 -3.33
CA ALA A 30 7.95 13.86 -3.45
C ALA A 30 8.82 15.05 -3.90
N GLU A 31 9.94 15.27 -3.20
CA GLU A 31 10.81 16.41 -3.44
C GLU A 31 11.85 16.08 -4.51
N LYS A 32 11.66 16.68 -5.69
CA LYS A 32 12.64 16.66 -6.78
C LYS A 32 13.34 18.02 -6.78
N ARG A 33 14.61 18.08 -6.41
CA ARG A 33 15.36 19.34 -6.35
C ARG A 33 16.23 19.46 -7.60
N TYR A 34 16.22 20.63 -8.24
CA TYR A 34 17.21 20.95 -9.27
C TYR A 34 18.41 21.59 -8.58
N VAL A 35 19.62 21.08 -8.85
CA VAL A 35 20.88 21.66 -8.34
C VAL A 35 21.38 22.75 -9.30
N ASP A 36 21.11 22.57 -10.59
CA ASP A 36 21.29 23.56 -11.65
C ASP A 36 20.26 23.28 -12.78
N SER A 37 20.28 24.06 -13.86
CA SER A 37 19.35 23.90 -15.00
C SER A 37 19.50 22.58 -15.77
N ALA A 38 20.49 21.73 -15.43
CA ALA A 38 20.79 20.47 -16.10
C ALA A 38 20.87 19.25 -15.16
N LYS A 39 21.01 19.44 -13.83
CA LYS A 39 21.21 18.37 -12.84
C LYS A 39 20.09 18.35 -11.83
N LEU A 40 19.22 17.36 -11.99
CA LEU A 40 18.22 16.98 -10.99
C LEU A 40 18.91 16.19 -9.88
N PHE A 41 18.91 16.70 -8.65
CA PHE A 41 19.27 15.94 -7.46
C PHE A 41 18.02 15.36 -6.83
N TYR A 42 18.07 14.05 -6.63
CA TYR A 42 16.92 13.26 -6.24
C TYR A 42 17.25 12.48 -4.96
N PRO A 43 17.32 13.17 -3.81
CA PRO A 43 17.64 12.49 -2.56
C PRO A 43 16.55 11.46 -2.26
N GLY A 44 16.94 10.21 -2.03
CA GLY A 44 16.00 9.13 -1.73
C GLY A 44 15.46 8.39 -2.95
N MET A 45 16.02 8.58 -4.16
CA MET A 45 15.62 7.79 -5.35
C MET A 45 15.76 6.28 -5.09
N GLU A 46 16.79 5.91 -4.33
CA GLU A 46 17.06 4.56 -3.87
C GLU A 46 15.99 4.02 -2.91
N ASN A 47 15.02 4.84 -2.50
CA ASN A 47 13.85 4.42 -1.71
C ASN A 47 12.60 4.21 -2.57
N GLU A 48 12.59 4.62 -3.84
CA GLU A 48 11.45 4.37 -4.75
C GLU A 48 11.21 2.87 -4.94
N PHE A 49 9.94 2.47 -5.04
CA PHE A 49 9.60 1.07 -5.27
C PHE A 49 8.23 0.90 -5.90
N ARG A 50 8.00 -0.30 -6.43
CA ARG A 50 6.69 -0.74 -6.93
C ARG A 50 6.12 -1.80 -6.03
N TYR A 51 4.81 -1.72 -5.79
CA TYR A 51 4.03 -2.75 -5.13
C TYR A 51 2.82 -3.09 -6.00
N CYS A 52 2.27 -4.29 -5.83
CA CYS A 52 1.09 -4.70 -6.59
C CYS A 52 0.00 -5.19 -5.66
N ARG A 53 -1.24 -4.77 -5.96
CA ARG A 53 -2.47 -5.28 -5.38
C ARG A 53 -3.05 -6.33 -6.32
N GLU A 54 -3.21 -7.55 -5.82
CA GLU A 54 -3.81 -8.67 -6.52
C GLU A 54 -5.15 -9.00 -5.87
N TYR A 55 -6.26 -8.80 -6.57
CA TYR A 55 -7.61 -9.11 -6.11
C TYR A 55 -7.85 -10.61 -6.20
N LEU A 56 -8.17 -11.22 -5.06
CA LEU A 56 -8.59 -12.61 -4.95
C LEU A 56 -10.11 -12.72 -5.12
N CYS A 57 -10.83 -11.66 -4.74
CA CYS A 57 -12.21 -11.37 -5.08
C CYS A 57 -12.49 -9.87 -4.83
N ASP A 58 -13.72 -9.41 -5.04
CA ASP A 58 -14.12 -7.99 -4.94
C ASP A 58 -13.75 -7.32 -3.61
N THR A 59 -13.76 -8.09 -2.51
CA THR A 59 -13.52 -7.57 -1.16
C THR A 59 -12.19 -8.02 -0.56
N ILE A 60 -11.46 -8.91 -1.22
CA ILE A 60 -10.22 -9.49 -0.69
C ILE A 60 -9.11 -9.32 -1.72
N PHE A 61 -7.99 -8.73 -1.28
CA PHE A 61 -6.83 -8.55 -2.12
C PHE A 61 -5.54 -8.76 -1.34
N ARG A 62 -4.46 -9.01 -2.06
CA ARG A 62 -3.11 -9.17 -1.54
C ARG A 62 -2.23 -8.04 -2.03
N GLU A 63 -1.57 -7.36 -1.11
CA GLU A 63 -0.55 -6.36 -1.44
C GLU A 63 0.84 -6.97 -1.31
N GLN A 64 1.53 -7.08 -2.44
CA GLN A 64 2.88 -7.62 -2.55
C GLN A 64 3.87 -6.46 -2.45
N ARG A 65 4.84 -6.55 -1.51
CA ARG A 65 5.93 -5.56 -1.29
C ARG A 65 5.54 -4.20 -0.70
N LEU A 66 4.30 -4.00 -0.23
CA LEU A 66 3.90 -2.69 0.34
C LEU A 66 4.79 -2.28 1.54
N PHE A 67 5.04 -3.22 2.46
CA PHE A 67 5.78 -2.96 3.70
C PHE A 67 7.24 -3.46 3.68
N SER A 68 7.65 -4.14 2.62
CA SER A 68 9.04 -4.59 2.46
C SER A 68 9.44 -4.44 1.00
N LYS A 69 10.20 -3.39 0.74
CA LYS A 69 10.69 -3.04 -0.60
C LYS A 69 11.47 -4.18 -1.24
N ASP A 70 12.29 -4.87 -0.45
CA ASP A 70 13.36 -5.75 -0.96
C ASP A 70 12.98 -7.22 -1.06
N THR A 71 11.77 -7.61 -0.63
CA THR A 71 11.41 -9.03 -0.55
C THR A 71 10.15 -9.32 -1.35
N LEU A 72 10.30 -9.98 -2.51
CA LEU A 72 9.17 -10.48 -3.32
C LEU A 72 8.24 -11.42 -2.53
N ARG A 73 8.73 -11.97 -1.41
CA ARG A 73 8.01 -12.91 -0.55
C ARG A 73 7.15 -12.25 0.52
N THR A 74 7.26 -10.94 0.76
CA THR A 74 6.36 -10.28 1.71
C THR A 74 5.08 -9.85 1.00
N SER A 75 3.97 -10.29 1.55
CA SER A 75 2.66 -9.81 1.17
C SER A 75 1.77 -9.68 2.39
N SER A 76 0.84 -8.74 2.32
CA SER A 76 -0.23 -8.58 3.30
C SER A 76 -1.55 -8.80 2.59
N THR A 77 -2.36 -9.73 3.09
CA THR A 77 -3.70 -9.97 2.54
C THR A 77 -4.71 -9.17 3.35
N PHE A 78 -5.53 -8.40 2.65
CA PHE A 78 -6.54 -7.54 3.21
C PHE A 78 -7.93 -7.96 2.78
N LYS A 79 -8.91 -7.66 3.64
CA LYS A 79 -10.33 -7.72 3.33
C LYS A 79 -10.94 -6.36 3.63
N VAL A 80 -11.75 -5.85 2.71
CA VAL A 80 -12.47 -4.58 2.85
C VAL A 80 -13.96 -4.83 2.82
N SER A 81 -14.69 -4.34 3.82
CA SER A 81 -16.15 -4.43 3.89
C SER A 81 -16.71 -3.21 4.60
N ASN A 82 -17.66 -2.51 3.97
CA ASN A 82 -18.27 -1.29 4.51
C ASN A 82 -17.23 -0.24 4.96
N ASN A 83 -16.22 0.00 4.12
CA ASN A 83 -15.06 0.86 4.40
C ASN A 83 -14.21 0.45 5.60
N ASN A 84 -14.41 -0.73 6.18
CA ASN A 84 -13.55 -1.29 7.21
C ASN A 84 -12.51 -2.20 6.57
N TRP A 85 -11.26 -2.06 6.99
CA TRP A 85 -10.16 -2.89 6.52
C TRP A 85 -9.76 -3.89 7.59
N PHE A 86 -9.52 -5.12 7.17
CA PHE A 86 -8.98 -6.20 7.98
C PHE A 86 -7.72 -6.72 7.32
N VAL A 87 -6.73 -7.10 8.11
CA VAL A 87 -5.51 -7.77 7.65
C VAL A 87 -5.52 -9.21 8.12
N LEU A 88 -5.09 -10.13 7.26
CA LEU A 88 -4.97 -11.55 7.61
C LEU A 88 -3.67 -11.79 8.37
N ILE A 89 -3.77 -12.22 9.63
CA ILE A 89 -2.63 -12.61 10.47
C ILE A 89 -2.77 -14.08 10.83
N GLY A 90 -1.84 -14.90 10.34
CA GLY A 90 -1.97 -16.35 10.42
C GLY A 90 -3.21 -16.83 9.65
N LYS A 91 -4.22 -17.30 10.37
CA LYS A 91 -5.51 -17.75 9.81
C LYS A 91 -6.70 -16.88 10.25
N LYS A 92 -6.45 -15.70 10.85
CA LYS A 92 -7.50 -14.85 11.42
C LYS A 92 -7.48 -13.46 10.79
N TRP A 93 -8.67 -12.92 10.55
CA TRP A 93 -8.85 -11.53 10.14
C TRP A 93 -8.77 -10.63 11.38
N SER A 94 -7.81 -9.73 11.38
CA SER A 94 -7.62 -8.74 12.45
C SER A 94 -7.97 -7.34 11.93
N PRO A 95 -8.60 -6.48 12.74
CA PRO A 95 -8.88 -5.11 12.33
C PRO A 95 -7.61 -4.36 11.94
N PHE A 96 -7.63 -3.75 10.76
CA PHE A 96 -6.60 -2.82 10.31
C PHE A 96 -7.09 -1.38 10.43
N TYR A 97 -8.29 -1.13 9.92
CA TYR A 97 -9.00 0.14 10.07
C TYR A 97 -10.48 -0.14 10.28
N LEU A 98 -11.09 0.54 11.25
CA LEU A 98 -12.53 0.49 11.49
C LEU A 98 -13.07 1.93 11.49
N LYS A 99 -14.09 2.20 10.69
CA LYS A 99 -14.72 3.53 10.63
C LYS A 99 -15.18 3.94 12.03
N GLY A 100 -14.74 5.12 12.48
CA GLY A 100 -15.09 5.68 13.78
C GLY A 100 -14.41 5.03 14.99
N LYS A 101 -13.47 4.10 14.81
CA LYS A 101 -12.72 3.48 15.91
C LYS A 101 -11.22 3.66 15.74
N ARG A 102 -10.53 3.93 16.84
CA ARG A 102 -9.05 3.91 16.87
C ARG A 102 -8.57 2.46 16.84
N VAL A 103 -7.80 2.12 15.81
CA VAL A 103 -7.21 0.79 15.62
C VAL A 103 -5.71 0.97 15.41
N ASN A 104 -4.90 0.27 16.19
CA ASN A 104 -3.45 0.20 16.01
C ASN A 104 -3.10 -1.19 15.45
N PRO A 105 -3.12 -1.40 14.12
CA PRO A 105 -2.94 -2.73 13.54
C PRO A 105 -1.60 -3.35 13.90
N VAL A 106 -1.59 -4.68 13.94
CA VAL A 106 -0.34 -5.45 13.86
C VAL A 106 -0.22 -5.99 12.45
N ILE A 107 0.95 -5.88 11.84
CA ILE A 107 1.29 -6.45 10.54
C ILE A 107 2.55 -7.31 10.66
N LYS A 108 2.76 -8.20 9.70
CA LYS A 108 3.94 -9.07 9.66
C LYS A 108 4.84 -8.67 8.50
N ILE A 109 6.06 -8.26 8.80
CA ILE A 109 7.08 -7.89 7.81
C ILE A 109 8.25 -8.86 8.00
N SER A 110 8.57 -9.62 6.96
CA SER A 110 9.69 -10.58 6.96
C SER A 110 9.72 -11.52 8.18
N GLY A 111 8.55 -12.00 8.61
CA GLY A 111 8.47 -12.91 9.76
C GLY A 111 8.24 -12.22 11.11
N LEU A 112 8.52 -10.92 11.22
CA LEU A 112 8.46 -10.15 12.45
C LEU A 112 7.16 -9.36 12.55
N ASN A 113 6.64 -9.24 13.76
CA ASN A 113 5.44 -8.44 14.02
C ASN A 113 5.83 -6.97 14.21
N TYR A 114 5.06 -6.09 13.59
CA TYR A 114 5.15 -4.64 13.75
C TYR A 114 3.78 -4.09 14.10
N ARG A 115 3.74 -3.10 15.00
CA ARG A 115 2.55 -2.34 15.34
C ARG A 115 2.55 -1.02 14.59
N LEU A 116 1.47 -0.75 13.89
CA LEU A 116 1.17 0.55 13.29
C LEU A 116 0.41 1.37 14.33
N GLN A 117 1.10 2.28 15.01
CA GLN A 117 0.50 3.15 16.01
C GLN A 117 0.00 4.43 15.36
N ILE A 118 -1.24 4.82 15.62
CA ILE A 118 -1.80 6.08 15.12
C ILE A 118 -0.97 7.25 15.67
N LYS A 119 -0.37 8.01 14.75
CA LYS A 119 0.29 9.30 15.02
C LYS A 119 -0.71 10.44 15.01
N THR A 120 -1.50 10.53 13.94
CA THR A 120 -2.53 11.56 13.77
C THR A 120 -3.63 11.06 12.85
N ILE A 121 -4.82 11.67 13.00
CA ILE A 121 -5.97 11.50 12.12
C ILE A 121 -6.43 12.90 11.75
N TYR A 122 -6.56 13.18 10.46
CA TYR A 122 -7.06 14.46 9.97
C TYR A 122 -8.01 14.27 8.79
N HIS A 123 -8.77 15.32 8.49
CA HIS A 123 -9.79 15.32 7.45
C HIS A 123 -9.51 16.46 6.48
N LYS A 124 -9.51 16.16 5.17
CA LYS A 124 -9.31 17.14 4.10
C LYS A 124 -10.18 16.75 2.91
N ASP A 125 -10.91 17.70 2.34
CA ASP A 125 -11.76 17.51 1.16
C ASP A 125 -12.70 16.29 1.26
N GLY A 126 -13.32 16.11 2.43
CA GLY A 126 -14.24 14.97 2.70
C GLY A 126 -13.56 13.61 2.87
N ASN A 127 -12.22 13.54 2.82
CA ASN A 127 -11.45 12.32 3.00
C ASN A 127 -10.85 12.23 4.42
N THR A 128 -10.79 11.03 4.98
CA THR A 128 -10.08 10.74 6.24
C THR A 128 -8.68 10.24 5.95
N PHE A 129 -7.69 10.85 6.58
CA PHE A 129 -6.28 10.47 6.52
C PHE A 129 -5.81 10.00 7.89
N ILE A 130 -5.07 8.89 7.90
CA ILE A 130 -4.51 8.32 9.12
C ILE A 130 -3.03 8.11 8.93
N GLN A 131 -2.24 8.75 9.78
CA GLN A 131 -0.80 8.50 9.82
C GLN A 131 -0.52 7.45 10.87
N TYR A 132 0.15 6.37 10.47
CA TYR A 132 0.63 5.31 11.34
C TYR A 132 2.15 5.36 11.44
N ILE A 133 2.70 5.44 12.64
CA ILE A 133 4.12 5.17 12.88
C ILE A 133 4.30 3.65 13.01
N LEU A 134 5.23 3.08 12.25
CA LEU A 134 5.59 1.67 12.33
C LEU A 134 6.57 1.45 13.47
N ASN A 135 6.15 0.67 14.46
CA ASN A 135 6.95 0.28 15.61
C ASN A 135 7.16 -1.23 15.63
N PRO A 136 8.35 -1.72 16.02
CA PRO A 136 8.56 -3.12 16.30
C PRO A 136 7.59 -3.60 17.40
N ALA A 137 6.96 -4.77 17.22
CA ALA A 137 6.17 -5.40 18.27
C ALA A 137 7.06 -6.40 19.02
N GLY A 138 7.96 -5.89 19.86
CA GLY A 138 8.93 -6.67 20.66
C GLY A 138 10.17 -5.85 21.04
N ASP A 139 11.12 -6.48 21.72
CA ASP A 139 12.31 -5.84 22.31
C ASP A 139 13.46 -5.58 21.32
N PHE A 140 13.18 -5.44 20.03
CA PHE A 140 14.21 -5.09 19.05
C PHE A 140 14.22 -3.60 18.77
N THR A 141 15.39 -2.99 18.89
CA THR A 141 15.60 -1.57 18.62
C THR A 141 15.74 -1.37 17.11
N SER A 142 14.86 -0.55 16.54
CA SER A 142 15.02 0.01 15.20
C SER A 142 15.29 1.50 15.37
N SER A 143 16.31 2.04 14.70
CA SER A 143 16.53 3.48 14.64
C SER A 143 15.55 4.19 13.70
N VAL A 144 14.86 3.43 12.85
CA VAL A 144 13.99 3.95 11.79
C VAL A 144 12.55 3.52 12.03
N HIS A 145 11.65 4.51 12.06
CA HIS A 145 10.22 4.33 12.28
C HIS A 145 9.42 4.97 11.13
N PRO A 146 9.24 4.25 10.00
CA PRO A 146 8.51 4.80 8.87
C PRO A 146 7.09 5.18 9.24
N ILE A 147 6.60 6.28 8.66
CA ILE A 147 5.24 6.77 8.83
C ILE A 147 4.45 6.46 7.57
N TYR A 148 3.37 5.71 7.70
CA TYR A 148 2.47 5.36 6.60
C TYR A 148 1.21 6.22 6.68
N THR A 149 0.86 6.92 5.62
CA THR A 149 -0.41 7.63 5.50
C THR A 149 -1.41 6.75 4.75
N PHE A 150 -2.53 6.47 5.40
CA PHE A 150 -3.60 5.61 4.94
C PHE A 150 -4.89 6.41 4.70
N THR A 151 -5.65 6.02 3.67
CA THR A 151 -7.03 6.44 3.46
C THR A 151 -7.94 5.21 3.28
N PRO A 152 -9.19 5.24 3.77
CA PRO A 152 -10.09 4.10 3.64
C PRO A 152 -10.41 3.69 2.19
N SER A 153 -10.40 4.65 1.27
CA SER A 153 -10.73 4.43 -0.14
C SER A 153 -9.55 3.92 -0.96
N LYS A 154 -8.32 4.34 -0.65
CA LYS A 154 -7.14 4.05 -1.49
C LYS A 154 -6.12 3.13 -0.84
N GLY A 155 -6.15 2.94 0.48
CA GLY A 155 -5.12 2.23 1.23
C GLY A 155 -3.97 3.15 1.63
N ILE A 156 -2.75 2.62 1.66
CA ILE A 156 -1.54 3.42 1.90
C ILE A 156 -1.25 4.27 0.65
N ILE A 157 -1.04 5.57 0.87
CA ILE A 157 -0.86 6.57 -0.19
C ILE A 157 0.43 7.38 -0.08
N MET A 158 1.05 7.42 1.10
CA MET A 158 2.30 8.11 1.36
C MET A 158 3.10 7.39 2.43
N ILE A 159 4.42 7.39 2.30
CA ILE A 159 5.36 6.81 3.27
C ILE A 159 6.45 7.85 3.56
N THR A 160 6.66 8.20 4.81
CA THR A 160 7.79 9.04 5.24
C THR A 160 8.80 8.19 5.98
N ARG A 161 10.06 8.21 5.54
CA ARG A 161 11.16 7.46 6.16
C ARG A 161 12.43 8.30 6.09
N ASP A 162 13.10 8.49 7.23
CA ASP A 162 14.40 9.17 7.31
C ASP A 162 14.40 10.55 6.60
N GLY A 163 13.32 11.32 6.79
CA GLY A 163 13.12 12.63 6.14
C GLY A 163 12.71 12.57 4.66
N THR A 164 12.79 11.40 4.01
CA THR A 164 12.31 11.20 2.63
C THR A 164 10.82 10.92 2.63
N VAL A 165 10.07 11.67 1.80
CA VAL A 165 8.64 11.45 1.57
C VAL A 165 8.46 10.75 0.24
N LEU A 166 7.81 9.59 0.26
CA LEU A 166 7.41 8.81 -0.90
C LEU A 166 5.90 8.90 -1.09
N ILE A 167 5.42 9.20 -2.30
CA ILE A 167 4.00 9.29 -2.62
C ILE A 167 3.67 8.39 -3.80
N ARG A 168 2.46 7.86 -3.79
CA ARG A 168 1.97 6.94 -4.82
C ARG A 168 1.69 7.72 -6.12
N ASP A 169 2.30 7.32 -7.24
CA ASP A 169 2.31 8.07 -8.51
C ASP A 169 0.93 8.28 -9.15
N ASP A 170 -0.05 7.42 -8.84
CA ASP A 170 -1.44 7.60 -9.27
C ASP A 170 -2.14 8.75 -8.54
N LEU A 171 -1.45 9.42 -7.61
CA LEU A 171 -1.96 10.48 -6.76
C LEU A 171 -1.17 11.77 -7.01
N LYS A 172 -1.87 12.90 -7.14
CA LYS A 172 -1.23 14.20 -7.27
C LYS A 172 -0.75 14.68 -5.90
N TYR A 173 0.51 15.11 -5.79
CA TYR A 173 1.15 15.56 -4.54
C TYR A 173 0.32 16.62 -3.78
N GLU A 174 -0.21 17.59 -4.51
CA GLU A 174 -0.95 18.75 -3.99
C GLU A 174 -2.26 18.39 -3.28
N GLU A 175 -2.83 17.21 -3.57
CA GLU A 175 -4.07 16.76 -2.94
C GLU A 175 -3.86 16.34 -1.47
N TYR A 176 -2.61 16.06 -1.04
CA TYR A 176 -2.34 15.33 0.21
C TYR A 176 -1.40 16.03 1.22
N ASN A 177 -0.95 17.24 0.89
CA ASN A 177 -0.30 18.17 1.83
C ASN A 177 -1.24 19.28 2.27
#